data_AF-A0A836RI22-F1
#
_entry.id   AF-A0A836RI22-F1
#
_cell.length_a   1.000
_cell.length_b   1.000
_cell.length_c   1.000
_cell.angle_alpha   90.00
_cell.angle_beta   90.00
_cell.angle_gamma   90.00
#
_symmetry.space_group_name_H-M   'P 1'
#
loop_
_entity.id
_entity.type
_entity.pdbx_description
1 polymer ?
#
loop_
_entity_poly.entity_id
_entity_poly.type
_entity_poly.pdbx_seq_one_letter_code
_entity_poly.pdbx_strand_id
1 'polypeptide(L)'
;MVTIPNLISTLRLFLIPPLVIAIIGNEVRLALILLFISYISDIIDGILARNLNQESDFGKVIDPLSDKLTLISVLVTLTMVKRFPFWALVILALREILIISAGFYLLSSGRRVIPASLPGKITGWIFGIMLIVYIIEFRPLLKLSIYAAILSMVFSSFTYCQEFLDEVKKRSPARSPHRP
;
A
#
# COMPACT_ATOMS: atom_id res chain seq x y z
N MET A 1 -4.77 -21.02 -11.05
CA MET A 1 -5.78 -20.51 -12.02
C MET A 1 -5.85 -19.01 -11.86
N VAL A 2 -5.99 -18.24 -12.94
CA VAL A 2 -6.14 -16.78 -12.88
C VAL A 2 -7.54 -16.48 -12.35
N THR A 3 -7.65 -15.76 -11.24
CA THR A 3 -8.93 -15.37 -10.62
C THR A 3 -9.31 -13.95 -11.03
N ILE A 4 -10.58 -13.58 -10.87
CA ILE A 4 -11.07 -12.23 -11.17
C ILE A 4 -10.32 -11.15 -10.34
N PRO A 5 -10.08 -11.35 -9.02
CA PRO A 5 -9.25 -10.43 -8.23
C PRO A 5 -7.85 -10.22 -8.84
N ASN A 6 -7.16 -11.29 -9.23
CA ASN A 6 -5.82 -11.19 -9.82
C ASN A 6 -5.80 -10.36 -11.10
N LEU A 7 -6.86 -10.44 -11.91
CA LEU A 7 -6.96 -9.64 -13.13
C LEU A 7 -7.09 -8.14 -12.79
N ILE A 8 -7.87 -7.80 -11.77
CA ILE A 8 -8.03 -6.41 -11.30
C ILE A 8 -6.70 -5.86 -10.76
N SER A 9 -6.00 -6.62 -9.93
CA SER A 9 -4.69 -6.23 -9.39
C SER A 9 -3.63 -6.09 -10.47
N THR A 10 -3.71 -6.92 -11.51
CA THR A 10 -2.83 -6.85 -12.69
C THR A 10 -3.15 -5.62 -13.53
N LEU A 11 -4.44 -5.33 -13.77
CA LEU A 11 -4.88 -4.11 -14.45
C LEU A 11 -4.41 -2.85 -13.70
N ARG A 12 -4.38 -2.88 -12.36
CA ARG A 12 -3.81 -1.78 -11.55
C ARG A 12 -2.36 -1.49 -11.90
N LEU A 13 -1.52 -2.52 -12.08
CA LEU A 13 -0.13 -2.32 -12.53
C LEU A 13 -0.07 -1.63 -13.90
N PHE A 14 -0.95 -2.02 -14.83
CA PHE A 14 -1.04 -1.38 -16.14
C PHE A 14 -1.59 0.05 -16.09
N LEU A 15 -2.28 0.45 -15.01
CA LEU A 15 -2.71 1.83 -14.79
C LEU A 15 -1.56 2.75 -14.30
N ILE A 16 -0.45 2.20 -13.82
CA ILE A 16 0.68 3.01 -13.31
C ILE A 16 1.30 3.87 -14.42
N PRO A 17 1.70 3.34 -15.61
CA PRO A 17 2.26 4.17 -16.67
C PRO A 17 1.36 5.34 -17.13
N PRO A 18 0.07 5.15 -17.47
CA PRO A 18 -0.79 6.27 -17.85
C PRO A 18 -1.01 7.26 -16.70
N LEU A 19 -1.04 6.80 -15.44
CA LEU A 19 -1.12 7.69 -14.29
C LEU A 19 0.12 8.57 -14.17
N VAL A 20 1.32 7.99 -14.31
CA VAL A 20 2.60 8.73 -14.30
C VAL A 20 2.65 9.73 -15.45
N ILE A 21 2.29 9.31 -16.68
CA ILE A 21 2.26 10.19 -17.85
C ILE A 21 1.29 11.35 -17.63
N ALA A 22 0.10 11.10 -17.07
CA ALA A 22 -0.87 12.14 -16.78
C ALA A 22 -0.33 13.16 -15.76
N ILE A 23 0.36 12.69 -14.71
CA ILE A 23 0.96 13.58 -13.71
C ILE A 23 2.09 14.43 -14.33
N ILE A 24 2.97 13.81 -15.14
CA ILE A 24 4.06 14.51 -15.83
C ILE A 24 3.51 15.55 -16.81
N GLY A 25 2.49 15.19 -17.59
CA GLY A 25 1.81 16.07 -18.53
C GLY A 25 0.93 17.14 -17.88
N ASN A 26 0.86 17.17 -16.53
CA ASN A 26 0.00 18.06 -15.76
C ASN A 26 -1.51 17.92 -16.09
N GLU A 27 -1.92 16.74 -16.57
CA GLU A 27 -3.31 16.40 -16.87
C GLU A 27 -4.06 16.02 -15.59
N VAL A 28 -4.31 17.01 -14.73
CA VAL A 28 -4.86 16.84 -13.37
C VAL A 28 -6.13 15.99 -13.37
N ARG A 29 -7.06 16.23 -14.30
CA ARG A 29 -8.32 15.49 -14.39
C ARG A 29 -8.09 14.00 -14.66
N LEU A 30 -7.23 13.69 -15.63
CA LEU A 30 -6.91 12.31 -15.99
C LEU A 30 -6.17 11.61 -14.84
N ALA A 31 -5.20 12.29 -14.22
CA ALA A 31 -4.46 11.75 -13.08
C ALA A 31 -5.38 11.41 -11.91
N LEU A 32 -6.35 12.28 -11.59
CA LEU A 32 -7.34 12.02 -10.53
C LEU A 32 -8.26 10.85 -10.87
N ILE A 33 -8.74 10.75 -12.12
CA ILE A 33 -9.59 9.63 -12.57
C ILE A 33 -8.82 8.32 -12.46
N LEU A 34 -7.59 8.26 -12.97
CA LEU A 34 -6.76 7.06 -12.94
C LEU A 34 -6.41 6.65 -11.50
N LEU A 35 -6.05 7.62 -10.66
CA LEU A 35 -5.80 7.37 -9.24
C LEU A 35 -7.05 6.84 -8.52
N PHE A 36 -8.22 7.44 -8.81
CA PHE A 36 -9.49 7.01 -8.23
C PHE A 36 -9.86 5.59 -8.67
N ILE A 37 -9.74 5.27 -9.97
CA ILE A 37 -9.95 3.92 -10.49
C ILE A 37 -9.02 2.93 -9.79
N SER A 38 -7.73 3.26 -9.70
CA SER A 38 -6.74 2.42 -9.01
C SER A 38 -7.14 2.11 -7.56
N TYR A 39 -7.61 3.13 -6.81
CA TYR A 39 -7.99 2.98 -5.40
C TYR A 39 -9.29 2.19 -5.22
N ILE A 40 -10.29 2.42 -6.08
CA ILE A 40 -11.55 1.68 -6.05
C ILE A 40 -11.35 0.22 -6.47
N SER A 41 -10.47 -0.03 -7.44
CA SER A 41 -10.13 -1.39 -7.88
C SER A 41 -9.59 -2.25 -6.72
N ASP A 42 -8.84 -1.68 -5.78
CA ASP A 42 -8.32 -2.37 -4.57
C ASP A 42 -9.38 -2.70 -3.52
N ILE A 43 -10.41 -1.88 -3.46
CA ILE A 43 -11.53 -2.16 -2.58
C ILE A 43 -12.37 -3.29 -3.20
N ILE A 44 -12.58 -3.24 -4.51
CA ILE A 44 -13.41 -4.19 -5.24
C ILE A 44 -12.77 -5.57 -5.29
N ASP A 45 -11.49 -5.70 -5.63
CA ASP A 45 -10.83 -7.01 -5.69
C ASP A 45 -10.78 -7.70 -4.32
N GLY A 46 -10.53 -6.96 -3.24
CA GLY A 46 -10.52 -7.48 -1.88
C GLY A 46 -11.90 -7.90 -1.38
N ILE A 47 -12.97 -7.26 -1.87
CA ILE A 47 -14.36 -7.69 -1.62
C ILE A 47 -14.69 -8.93 -2.45
N LEU A 48 -14.34 -8.94 -3.74
CA LEU A 48 -14.61 -10.07 -4.63
C LEU A 48 -13.86 -11.33 -4.21
N ALA A 49 -12.60 -11.21 -3.78
CA ALA A 49 -11.82 -12.33 -3.29
C ALA A 49 -12.50 -13.02 -2.10
N ARG A 50 -13.03 -12.23 -1.15
CA ARG A 50 -13.76 -12.71 0.04
C ARG A 50 -15.12 -13.29 -0.32
N ASN A 51 -15.89 -12.61 -1.16
CA ASN A 51 -17.26 -13.04 -1.50
C ASN A 51 -17.27 -14.27 -2.43
N LEU A 52 -16.27 -14.42 -3.29
CA LEU A 52 -16.18 -15.52 -4.24
C LEU A 52 -15.34 -16.70 -3.74
N ASN A 53 -14.77 -16.62 -2.53
CA ASN A 53 -13.76 -17.58 -2.03
C ASN A 53 -12.62 -17.82 -3.04
N GLN A 54 -12.22 -16.78 -3.77
CA GLN A 54 -11.22 -16.82 -4.85
C GLN A 54 -9.87 -16.25 -4.41
N GLU A 55 -9.47 -16.53 -3.17
CA GLU A 55 -8.13 -16.19 -2.69
C GLU A 55 -7.11 -17.10 -3.38
N SER A 56 -6.13 -16.48 -4.05
CA SER A 56 -5.04 -17.21 -4.70
C SER A 56 -3.70 -16.79 -4.12
N ASP A 57 -2.73 -17.72 -4.07
CA ASP A 57 -1.39 -17.40 -3.56
C ASP A 57 -0.65 -16.38 -4.43
N PHE A 58 -1.00 -16.32 -5.72
CA PHE A 58 -0.52 -15.29 -6.64
C PHE A 58 -1.08 -13.90 -6.29
N GLY A 59 -2.39 -13.79 -6.04
CA GLY A 59 -3.04 -12.55 -5.62
C GLY A 59 -2.47 -12.02 -4.31
N LYS A 60 -2.25 -12.90 -3.33
CA LYS A 60 -1.62 -12.52 -2.04
C LYS A 60 -0.26 -11.83 -2.17
N VAL A 61 0.46 -12.03 -3.28
CA VAL A 61 1.74 -11.38 -3.57
C VAL A 61 1.56 -10.17 -4.49
N ILE A 62 0.72 -10.29 -5.52
CA ILE A 62 0.52 -9.23 -6.51
C ILE A 62 -0.26 -8.06 -5.92
N ASP A 63 -1.28 -8.28 -5.10
CA ASP A 63 -2.12 -7.19 -4.56
C ASP A 63 -1.26 -6.21 -3.74
N PRO A 64 -0.46 -6.68 -2.75
CA PRO A 64 0.44 -5.79 -2.02
C PRO A 64 1.51 -5.16 -2.93
N LEU A 65 2.02 -5.89 -3.92
CA LEU A 65 3.04 -5.36 -4.83
C LEU A 65 2.49 -4.21 -5.67
N SER A 66 1.32 -4.37 -6.26
CA SER A 66 0.64 -3.37 -7.09
C SER A 66 0.37 -2.09 -6.31
N ASP A 67 -0.05 -2.21 -5.05
CA ASP A 67 -0.27 -1.04 -4.18
C ASP A 67 1.01 -0.25 -3.92
N LYS A 68 2.09 -0.94 -3.54
CA LYS A 68 3.35 -0.27 -3.22
C LYS A 68 3.97 0.36 -4.45
N LEU A 69 3.93 -0.33 -5.59
CA LEU A 69 4.43 0.22 -6.84
C LEU A 69 3.63 1.44 -7.28
N THR A 70 2.31 1.43 -7.12
CA THR A 70 1.47 2.59 -7.41
C THR A 70 1.85 3.79 -6.53
N LEU A 71 1.91 3.59 -5.21
CA LEU A 71 2.27 4.63 -4.26
C LEU A 71 3.67 5.21 -4.54
N ILE A 72 4.69 4.35 -4.68
CA ILE A 72 6.07 4.77 -4.93
C ILE A 72 6.18 5.51 -6.27
N SER A 73 5.57 4.99 -7.33
CA SER A 73 5.63 5.61 -8.66
C SER A 73 5.01 7.01 -8.64
N VAL A 74 3.86 7.17 -7.98
CA VAL A 74 3.22 8.47 -7.84
C VAL A 74 4.08 9.41 -7.00
N LEU A 75 4.59 8.97 -5.85
CA LEU A 75 5.44 9.82 -4.99
C LEU A 75 6.71 10.29 -5.71
N VAL A 76 7.41 9.38 -6.41
CA VAL A 76 8.59 9.71 -7.21
C VAL A 76 8.25 10.74 -8.28
N THR A 77 7.14 10.52 -9.01
CA THR A 77 6.69 11.44 -10.06
C THR A 77 6.36 12.82 -9.47
N LEU A 78 5.62 12.87 -8.36
CA LEU A 78 5.31 14.13 -7.67
C LEU A 78 6.57 14.84 -7.16
N THR A 79 7.60 14.11 -6.73
CA THR A 79 8.89 14.71 -6.35
C THR A 79 9.58 15.34 -7.54
N MET A 80 9.56 14.69 -8.70
CA MET A 80 10.19 15.18 -9.92
C MET A 80 9.49 16.41 -10.50
N VAL A 81 8.15 16.38 -10.60
CA VAL A 81 7.39 17.41 -11.36
C VAL A 81 6.59 18.38 -10.51
N LYS A 82 6.25 18.03 -9.26
CA LYS A 82 5.32 18.79 -8.40
C LYS A 82 5.95 19.26 -7.09
N ARG A 83 7.29 19.24 -7.00
CA ARG A 83 8.07 19.69 -5.83
C ARG A 83 7.68 18.97 -4.52
N PHE A 84 7.23 17.72 -4.60
CA PHE A 84 7.07 16.91 -3.41
C PHE A 84 8.45 16.72 -2.75
N PRO A 85 8.61 17.02 -1.45
CA PRO A 85 9.91 17.02 -0.82
C PRO A 85 10.55 15.63 -0.83
N PHE A 86 11.77 15.55 -1.34
CA PHE A 86 12.52 14.30 -1.46
C PHE A 86 12.69 13.58 -0.10
N TRP A 87 12.89 14.34 0.98
CA TRP A 87 13.00 13.76 2.32
C TRP A 87 11.72 13.01 2.74
N ALA A 88 10.53 13.51 2.36
CA ALA A 88 9.28 12.84 2.68
C ALA A 88 9.12 11.58 1.83
N LEU A 89 9.50 11.62 0.55
CA LEU A 89 9.51 10.45 -0.33
C LEU A 89 10.33 9.32 0.29
N VAL A 90 11.56 9.63 0.75
CA VAL A 90 12.45 8.64 1.36
C VAL A 90 11.83 8.04 2.62
N ILE A 91 11.28 8.86 3.52
CA ILE A 91 10.65 8.37 4.76
C ILE A 91 9.46 7.44 4.44
N LEU A 92 8.56 7.87 3.56
CA LEU A 92 7.38 7.11 3.20
C LEU A 92 7.77 5.79 2.50
N ALA A 93 8.66 5.84 1.52
CA ALA A 93 9.12 4.66 0.79
C ALA A 93 9.87 3.67 1.69
N LEU A 94 10.75 4.16 2.58
CA LEU A 94 11.48 3.30 3.51
C LEU A 94 10.54 2.54 4.43
N ARG A 95 9.48 3.19 4.93
CA ARG A 95 8.48 2.54 5.78
C ARG A 95 7.73 1.43 5.04
N GLU A 96 7.39 1.64 3.77
CA GLU A 96 6.75 0.59 2.98
C GLU A 96 7.67 -0.64 2.84
N ILE A 97 8.95 -0.42 2.57
CA ILE A 97 9.96 -1.50 2.50
C ILE A 97 10.07 -2.22 3.84
N LEU A 98 10.07 -1.50 4.96
CA LEU A 98 10.16 -2.10 6.30
C LEU A 98 8.96 -3.00 6.61
N ILE A 99 7.74 -2.57 6.28
CA ILE A 99 6.53 -3.37 6.51
C ILE A 99 6.52 -4.64 5.64
N ILE A 100 6.91 -4.51 4.37
CA ILE A 100 7.02 -5.67 3.47
C ILE A 100 8.06 -6.65 4.02
N SER A 101 9.22 -6.15 4.44
CA SER A 101 10.31 -6.97 4.99
C SER A 101 9.89 -7.68 6.28
N ALA A 102 9.16 -7.00 7.16
CA ALA A 102 8.61 -7.59 8.38
C ALA A 102 7.57 -8.70 8.06
N GLY A 103 6.67 -8.45 7.10
CA GLY A 103 5.71 -9.45 6.63
C GLY A 103 6.39 -10.68 6.02
N PHE A 104 7.42 -10.47 5.19
CA PHE A 104 8.21 -11.55 4.60
C PHE A 104 8.95 -12.36 5.66
N TYR A 105 9.54 -11.71 6.67
CA TYR A 105 10.18 -12.39 7.79
C TYR A 105 9.19 -13.31 8.54
N LEU A 106 7.97 -12.84 8.83
CA LEU A 106 6.94 -13.67 9.46
C LEU A 106 6.56 -14.88 8.60
N LEU A 107 6.38 -14.69 7.28
CA LEU A 107 6.11 -15.78 6.34
C LEU A 107 7.23 -16.82 6.32
N SER A 108 8.48 -16.37 6.18
CA SER A 108 9.66 -17.27 6.17
C SER A 108 9.84 -18.03 7.48
N SER A 109 9.33 -17.48 8.58
CA SER A 109 9.34 -18.11 9.91
C SER A 109 8.15 -19.06 10.14
N GLY A 110 7.31 -19.28 9.13
CA GLY A 110 6.08 -20.09 9.24
C GLY A 110 5.01 -19.48 10.14
N ARG A 111 5.08 -18.16 10.39
CA ARG A 111 4.12 -17.41 11.20
C ARG A 111 3.08 -16.74 10.30
N ARG A 112 1.96 -16.32 10.90
CA ARG A 112 0.91 -15.61 10.18
C ARG A 112 1.33 -14.17 9.92
N VAL A 113 1.04 -13.67 8.72
CA VAL A 113 1.19 -12.25 8.38
C VAL A 113 0.16 -11.45 9.16
N ILE A 114 0.60 -10.33 9.71
CA ILE A 114 -0.26 -9.41 10.45
C ILE A 114 -1.15 -8.65 9.45
N PRO A 115 -2.48 -8.76 9.55
CA PRO A 115 -3.38 -8.03 8.69
C PRO A 115 -3.34 -6.53 9.01
N ALA A 116 -3.76 -5.69 8.07
CA ALA A 116 -3.81 -4.24 8.29
C ALA A 116 -4.80 -3.87 9.41
N SER A 117 -4.25 -3.33 10.50
CA SER A 117 -5.03 -2.77 11.62
C SER A 117 -5.74 -1.48 11.22
N LEU A 118 -6.75 -1.07 12.00
CA LEU A 118 -7.54 0.15 11.74
C LEU A 118 -6.65 1.41 11.56
N PRO A 119 -5.59 1.64 12.36
CA PRO A 119 -4.65 2.74 12.14
C PRO A 119 -3.93 2.67 10.79
N GLY A 120 -3.56 1.47 10.35
CA GLY A 120 -2.95 1.24 9.05
C GLY A 120 -3.87 1.60 7.89
N LYS A 121 -5.17 1.23 8.00
CA LYS A 121 -6.18 1.62 7.02
C LYS A 121 -6.30 3.14 6.95
N ILE A 122 -6.51 3.80 8.09
CA ILE A 122 -6.63 5.28 8.18
C ILE A 122 -5.42 5.98 7.56
N THR A 123 -4.21 5.49 7.83
CA THR A 123 -2.98 6.01 7.21
C THR A 123 -3.01 5.93 5.68
N GLY A 124 -3.50 4.82 5.12
CA GLY A 124 -3.72 4.67 3.68
C GLY A 124 -4.66 5.74 3.11
N TRP A 125 -5.80 6.00 3.76
CA TRP A 125 -6.71 7.07 3.37
C TRP A 125 -6.04 8.45 3.40
N ILE A 126 -5.25 8.74 4.44
CA ILE A 126 -4.50 9.99 4.56
C ILE A 126 -3.47 10.12 3.43
N PHE A 127 -2.78 9.03 3.07
CA PHE A 127 -1.89 9.02 1.92
C PHE A 127 -2.64 9.31 0.62
N GLY A 128 -3.78 8.67 0.39
CA GLY A 128 -4.64 8.95 -0.78
C GLY A 128 -5.03 10.43 -0.87
N ILE A 129 -5.46 11.03 0.24
CA ILE A 129 -5.78 12.46 0.32
C ILE A 129 -4.54 13.33 0.02
N MET A 130 -3.39 13.00 0.59
CA MET A 130 -2.13 13.70 0.32
C MET A 130 -1.77 13.65 -1.16
N LEU A 131 -1.88 12.48 -1.81
CA LEU A 131 -1.64 12.36 -3.25
C LEU A 131 -2.57 13.25 -4.07
N ILE A 132 -3.87 13.26 -3.73
CA ILE A 132 -4.86 14.13 -4.40
C ILE A 132 -4.48 15.59 -4.23
N VAL A 133 -4.19 16.04 -3.00
CA VAL A 133 -3.80 17.43 -2.68
C VAL A 133 -2.58 17.87 -3.48
N TYR A 134 -1.61 16.96 -3.68
CA TYR A 134 -0.43 17.22 -4.50
C TYR A 134 -0.70 17.23 -6.00
N ILE A 135 -1.54 16.32 -6.51
CA ILE A 135 -1.92 16.29 -7.93
C ILE A 135 -2.62 17.59 -8.35
N ILE A 136 -3.53 18.09 -7.51
CA ILE A 136 -4.25 19.36 -7.74
C ILE A 136 -3.43 20.61 -7.39
N GLU A 137 -2.23 20.45 -6.82
CA GLU A 137 -1.36 21.54 -6.36
C GLU A 137 -2.04 22.54 -5.41
N PHE A 138 -2.90 22.07 -4.50
CA PHE A 138 -3.60 22.94 -3.56
C PHE A 138 -2.66 23.44 -2.47
N ARG A 139 -1.97 24.54 -2.77
CA ARG A 139 -0.85 25.11 -1.99
C ARG A 139 -1.07 25.21 -0.48
N PRO A 140 -2.25 25.64 0.03
CA PRO A 140 -2.47 25.76 1.47
C PRO A 140 -2.31 24.44 2.23
N LEU A 141 -2.61 23.30 1.58
CA LEU A 141 -2.63 21.99 2.23
C LEU A 141 -1.42 21.11 1.90
N LEU A 142 -0.53 21.50 0.99
CA LEU A 142 0.62 20.68 0.60
C LEU A 142 1.45 20.25 1.81
N LYS A 143 1.94 21.22 2.61
CA LYS A 143 2.74 20.93 3.81
C LYS A 143 1.95 20.19 4.88
N LEU A 144 0.70 20.61 5.13
CA LEU A 144 -0.16 19.99 6.15
C LEU A 144 -0.43 18.53 5.83
N SER A 145 -0.71 18.20 4.57
CA SER A 145 -0.99 16.83 4.13
C SER A 145 0.20 15.89 4.33
N ILE A 146 1.43 16.36 4.12
CA ILE A 146 2.65 15.59 4.42
C ILE A 146 2.79 15.34 5.91
N TYR A 147 2.65 16.38 6.74
CA TYR A 147 2.79 16.20 8.19
C TYR A 147 1.72 15.28 8.75
N ALA A 148 0.48 15.36 8.25
CA ALA A 148 -0.60 14.44 8.61
C ALA A 148 -0.28 13.00 8.16
N ALA A 149 0.23 12.82 6.94
CA ALA A 149 0.65 11.51 6.42
C ALA A 149 1.78 10.92 7.28
N ILE A 150 2.82 11.68 7.59
CA ILE A 150 3.94 11.18 8.39
C ILE A 150 3.51 10.90 9.83
N LEU A 151 2.71 11.75 10.45
CA LEU A 151 2.22 11.54 11.82
C LEU A 151 1.37 10.28 11.93
N SER A 152 0.41 10.10 11.00
CA SER A 152 -0.40 8.87 10.93
C SER A 152 0.45 7.65 10.63
N MET A 153 1.45 7.77 9.75
CA MET A 153 2.40 6.70 9.45
C MET A 153 3.20 6.27 10.68
N VAL A 154 3.72 7.23 11.47
CA VAL A 154 4.46 6.92 12.70
C VAL A 154 3.55 6.18 13.69
N PHE A 155 2.32 6.67 13.88
CA PHE A 155 1.34 6.02 14.75
C PHE A 155 1.01 4.59 14.29
N SER A 156 0.70 4.42 13.00
CA SER A 156 0.42 3.10 12.41
C SER A 156 1.63 2.15 12.46
N SER A 157 2.85 2.67 12.30
CA SER A 157 4.06 1.85 12.34
C SER A 157 4.36 1.40 13.76
N PHE A 158 4.06 2.23 14.76
CA PHE A 158 4.15 1.84 16.17
C PHE A 158 3.17 0.71 16.49
N THR A 159 1.90 0.81 16.08
CA THR A 159 0.92 -0.26 16.30
C THR A 159 1.31 -1.55 15.60
N TYR A 160 1.80 -1.48 14.36
CA TYR A 160 2.29 -2.65 13.64
C TYR A 160 3.50 -3.30 14.32
N CYS A 161 4.42 -2.48 14.86
CA CYS A 161 5.58 -2.96 15.59
C CYS A 161 5.18 -3.74 16.87
N GLN A 162 4.18 -3.25 17.61
CA GLN A 162 3.65 -3.95 18.78
C GLN A 162 3.05 -5.30 18.39
N GLU A 163 2.17 -5.32 17.38
CA GLU A 163 1.57 -6.55 16.85
C GLU A 163 2.65 -7.53 16.35
N PHE A 164 3.69 -7.03 15.70
CA PHE A 164 4.84 -7.82 15.23
C PHE A 164 5.61 -8.47 16.38
N LEU A 165 5.95 -7.69 17.41
CA LEU A 165 6.66 -8.22 18.59
C LEU A 165 5.81 -9.24 19.34
N ASP A 166 4.51 -9.02 19.45
CA ASP A 166 3.60 -9.97 20.09
C ASP A 166 3.52 -11.27 19.30
N GLU A 167 3.43 -11.19 17.98
CA GLU A 167 3.42 -12.36 17.11
C GLU A 167 4.75 -13.11 17.15
N VAL A 168 5.89 -12.42 17.25
CA VAL A 168 7.23 -13.03 17.42
C VAL A 168 7.39 -13.68 18.80
N LYS A 169 6.83 -13.08 19.85
CA LYS A 169 6.90 -13.61 21.24
C LYS A 169 5.99 -14.81 21.47
N LYS A 170 4.89 -14.98 20.73
CA LYS A 170 4.10 -16.21 20.77
C LYS A 170 5.04 -17.39 20.48
N ARG A 171 5.24 -18.27 21.46
CA ARG A 171 5.97 -19.53 21.27
C ARG A 171 5.21 -20.33 20.23
N SER A 172 5.90 -20.78 19.18
CA SER A 172 5.36 -21.81 18.30
C SER A 172 4.86 -22.96 19.17
N PRO A 173 3.61 -23.43 19.04
CA PRO A 173 3.29 -24.75 19.56
C PRO A 173 4.29 -25.70 18.91
N ALA A 174 4.95 -26.51 19.75
CA ALA A 174 5.91 -27.51 19.30
C ALA A 174 5.33 -28.22 18.08
N ARG A 175 6.09 -28.28 16.98
CA ARG A 175 5.80 -29.17 15.85
C ARG A 175 5.48 -30.53 16.46
N SER A 176 4.21 -30.95 16.41
CA SER A 176 3.90 -32.35 16.70
C SER A 176 4.67 -33.17 15.66
N PRO A 177 5.49 -34.14 16.09
CA PRO A 177 6.15 -35.01 15.15
C PRO A 177 5.06 -35.76 14.38
N HIS A 178 5.19 -35.77 13.05
CA HIS A 178 4.52 -36.71 12.17
C HIS A 178 4.35 -38.06 12.84
N ARG A 179 3.14 -38.63 12.72
CA ARG A 179 2.90 -40.07 12.53
C ARG A 179 1.39 -40.35 12.44
N PRO A 180 1.00 -41.44 11.77
CA PRO A 180 1.52 -42.00 10.51
C PRO A 180 0.51 -41.85 9.35
#